data_AF-A0A4Q1R1W1-F1
#
_entry.id   AF-A0A4Q1R1W1-F1
#
_cell.length_a   1.000
_cell.length_b   1.000
_cell.length_c   1.000
_cell.angle_alpha   90.00
_cell.angle_beta   90.00
_cell.angle_gamma   90.00
#
_symmetry.space_group_name_H-M   'P 1'
#
loop_
_entity.id
_entity.type
_entity.pdbx_description
1 polymer ?
#
loop_
_entity_poly.entity_id
_entity_poly.type
_entity_poly.pdbx_seq_one_letter_code
_entity_poly.pdbx_strand_id
1 'polypeptide(L)' 'MLGDPKLVKPGSETSVDDADGYRLKKSSPALGSGVRLPQDAARDFFGNRVPAAHPNMGAYQGPGV' A
#
# COMPACT_ATOMS: atom_id res chain seq x y z
N MET A 1 -3.46 12.06 15.37
CA MET A 1 -3.08 12.88 14.19
C MET A 1 -3.29 12.00 12.96
N LEU A 2 -4.22 12.35 12.07
CA LEU A 2 -4.29 11.71 10.75
C LEU A 2 -3.13 12.24 9.91
N GLY A 3 -2.22 11.36 9.48
CA GLY A 3 -1.07 11.71 8.65
C GLY A 3 -1.37 11.50 7.17
N ASP A 4 -0.74 12.30 6.31
CA ASP A 4 -0.76 12.07 4.86
C ASP A 4 -0.05 10.74 4.54
N PRO A 5 -0.75 9.73 3.97
CA PRO A 5 -0.14 8.46 3.59
C PRO A 5 0.84 8.60 2.41
N LYS A 6 0.91 9.75 1.76
CA LYS A 6 1.78 10.03 0.61
C LYS A 6 1.61 8.99 -0.50
N LEU A 7 0.36 8.80 -0.91
CA LEU A 7 0.04 8.07 -2.14
C LEU A 7 0.57 8.84 -3.36
N VAL A 8 0.80 8.14 -4.47
CA VAL A 8 1.37 8.74 -5.70
C VAL A 8 0.47 9.83 -6.24
N LYS A 9 -0.77 9.48 -6.60
CA LYS A 9 -1.79 10.39 -7.17
C LYS A 9 -3.20 9.79 -7.00
N PRO A 10 -3.67 9.64 -5.74
CA PRO A 10 -4.93 8.95 -5.48
C PRO A 10 -6.13 9.75 -6.00
N GLY A 11 -7.18 9.05 -6.42
CA GLY A 11 -8.43 9.63 -6.93
C GLY A 11 -8.35 10.11 -8.39
N SER A 12 -7.29 9.76 -9.12
CA SER A 12 -7.16 10.04 -10.55
C SER A 12 -7.51 8.85 -11.44
N GLU A 13 -7.74 7.70 -10.81
CA GLU A 13 -8.11 6.43 -11.40
C GLU A 13 -9.55 6.43 -11.91
N THR A 14 -9.80 5.75 -13.01
CA THR A 14 -11.14 5.59 -13.61
C THR A 14 -11.67 4.15 -13.52
N SER A 15 -10.81 3.20 -13.18
CA SER A 15 -11.09 1.78 -13.08
C SER A 15 -10.13 1.07 -12.12
N VAL A 16 -10.26 -0.25 -12.03
CA VAL A 16 -9.30 -1.09 -11.28
C VAL A 16 -7.98 -1.29 -12.04
N ASP A 17 -8.02 -1.18 -13.37
CA ASP A 17 -6.88 -1.48 -14.24
C ASP A 17 -5.84 -0.34 -14.27
N ASP A 18 -6.24 0.89 -13.91
CA ASP A 18 -5.39 2.09 -13.87
C ASP A 18 -5.06 2.55 -12.44
N ALA A 19 -5.14 1.64 -11.45
CA ALA A 19 -5.08 1.95 -10.03
C ALA A 19 -3.69 2.34 -9.44
N ASP A 20 -2.73 2.71 -10.28
CA ASP A 20 -1.33 2.93 -9.89
C ASP A 20 -1.11 4.14 -8.97
N GLY A 21 -2.02 5.14 -8.99
CA GLY A 21 -1.91 6.31 -8.11
C GLY A 21 -2.13 5.99 -6.63
N TYR A 22 -2.66 4.80 -6.30
CA TYR A 22 -2.78 4.27 -4.94
C TYR A 22 -1.51 3.56 -4.41
N ARG A 23 -0.42 3.52 -5.18
CA ARG A 23 0.89 3.09 -4.64
C ARG A 23 1.44 4.13 -3.67
N LEU A 24 2.35 3.72 -2.80
CA LEU A 24 3.01 4.60 -1.83
C LEU A 24 4.25 5.27 -2.44
N LYS A 25 4.50 6.54 -2.10
CA LYS A 25 5.79 7.19 -2.35
C LYS A 25 6.85 6.65 -1.39
N LYS A 26 8.12 6.67 -1.78
CA LYS A 26 9.25 6.23 -0.92
C LYS A 26 9.33 6.91 0.46
N SER A 27 8.80 8.12 0.61
CA SER A 27 8.80 8.86 1.89
C SER A 27 7.52 8.66 2.72
N SER A 28 6.68 7.70 2.32
CA SER A 28 5.40 7.44 2.96
C SER A 28 5.57 6.91 4.39
N PRO A 29 4.81 7.42 5.37
CA PRO A 29 4.77 6.86 6.71
C PRO A 29 4.01 5.53 6.79
N ALA A 30 3.31 5.13 5.71
CA ALA A 30 2.59 3.87 5.63
C ALA A 30 3.52 2.67 5.32
N LEU A 31 4.77 2.92 4.95
CA LEU A 31 5.76 1.86 4.72
C LEU A 31 6.12 1.17 6.04
N GLY A 32 5.94 -0.14 6.11
CA GLY A 32 6.30 -0.97 7.26
C GLY A 32 5.56 -0.69 8.57
N SER A 33 4.49 0.11 8.54
CA SER A 33 3.81 0.58 9.76
C SER A 33 2.52 -0.18 10.09
N GLY A 34 2.15 -1.16 9.28
CA GLY A 34 1.00 -2.03 9.50
C GLY A 34 1.28 -3.18 10.48
N VAL A 35 0.19 -3.84 10.86
CA VAL A 35 0.20 -5.06 11.66
C VAL A 35 -0.40 -6.18 10.83
N ARG A 36 0.25 -7.34 10.83
CA ARG A 36 -0.23 -8.53 10.11
C ARG A 36 -1.52 -9.04 10.78
N LEU A 37 -2.58 -9.25 9.99
CA LEU A 37 -3.78 -9.94 10.45
C LEU A 37 -3.71 -11.43 10.10
N PRO A 38 -4.26 -12.32 10.95
CA PRO A 38 -4.20 -13.77 10.76
C PRO A 38 -4.77 -14.27 9.43
N GLN A 39 -5.69 -13.53 8.83
CA GLN A 39 -6.41 -13.89 7.60
C GLN A 39 -6.08 -12.99 6.41
N ASP A 40 -4.97 -12.25 6.45
CA ASP A 40 -4.56 -11.44 5.32
C ASP A 40 -4.23 -12.31 4.10
N ALA A 41 -4.61 -11.81 2.94
CA ALA A 41 -4.20 -12.37 1.66
C ALA A 41 -2.66 -12.48 1.57
N ALA A 42 -2.18 -13.49 0.85
CA ALA A 42 -0.74 -13.67 0.63
C ALA A 42 -0.14 -12.60 -0.30
N ARG A 43 -1.00 -11.93 -1.09
CA ARG A 43 -0.62 -10.86 -2.02
C ARG A 43 -1.51 -9.65 -1.83
N ASP A 44 -0.94 -8.49 -2.11
CA ASP A 44 -1.65 -7.22 -2.13
C ASP A 44 -2.43 -7.04 -3.44
N PHE A 45 -3.04 -5.87 -3.60
CA PHE A 45 -3.81 -5.51 -4.79
C PHE A 45 -2.96 -5.49 -6.08
N PHE A 46 -1.67 -5.17 -5.98
CA PHE A 46 -0.74 -5.05 -7.10
C PHE A 46 0.08 -6.33 -7.35
N GLY A 47 -0.25 -7.43 -6.65
CA GLY A 47 0.41 -8.72 -6.78
C GLY A 47 1.72 -8.87 -5.99
N ASN A 48 2.13 -7.88 -5.19
CA ASN A 48 3.29 -8.00 -4.29
C ASN A 48 2.97 -8.97 -3.15
N ARG A 49 3.99 -9.65 -2.63
CA ARG A 49 3.82 -10.51 -1.45
C ARG A 49 3.59 -9.66 -0.21
N VAL A 50 2.59 -10.03 0.60
CA VAL A 50 2.38 -9.43 1.93
C VAL A 50 3.42 -10.04 2.89
N PRO A 51 4.28 -9.21 3.53
CA PRO A 51 5.29 -9.72 4.45
C PRO A 51 4.65 -10.22 5.75
N ALA A 52 5.30 -11.16 6.42
CA ALA A 52 4.79 -11.75 7.66
C ALA A 52 4.85 -10.79 8.85
N ALA A 53 5.79 -9.84 8.84
CA ALA A 53 5.95 -8.81 9.85
C ALA A 53 6.03 -7.44 9.16
N HIS A 54 5.52 -6.42 9.83
CA HIS A 54 5.57 -5.02 9.36
C HIS A 54 5.09 -4.85 7.90
N PRO A 55 3.87 -5.29 7.54
CA PRO A 55 3.30 -4.93 6.25
C PRO A 55 3.14 -3.41 6.14
N ASN A 56 3.11 -2.90 4.93
CA ASN A 56 2.67 -1.53 4.70
C ASN A 56 1.18 -1.42 5.08
N MET A 57 0.75 -0.24 5.53
CA MET A 57 -0.69 0.03 5.64
C MET A 57 -1.28 0.30 4.26
N GLY A 58 -2.43 -0.33 3.97
CA GLY A 58 -3.15 -0.15 2.71
C GLY A 58 -2.84 -1.21 1.65
N ALA A 59 -3.16 -0.88 0.39
CA ALA A 59 -3.25 -1.84 -0.70
C ALA A 59 -1.92 -2.17 -1.41
N TYR A 60 -0.81 -1.53 -1.02
CA TYR A 60 0.49 -1.64 -1.70
C TYR A 60 1.62 -2.04 -0.74
N GLN A 61 2.25 -3.18 -1.00
CA GLN A 61 3.32 -3.81 -0.22
C GLN A 61 4.70 -3.71 -0.88
N GLY A 62 4.84 -2.93 -1.96
CA GLY A 62 6.14 -2.65 -2.56
C GLY A 62 6.97 -1.62 -1.76
N PRO A 63 8.23 -1.35 -2.18
CA PRO A 63 9.19 -0.52 -1.45
C PRO A 63 8.92 1.00 -1.53
N GLY A 64 7.79 1.39 -2.10
CA GLY A 64 7.51 2.76 -2.53
C GLY A 64 8.05 3.07 -3.93
N VAL A 65 7.38 3.98 -4.64
CA VAL A 65 7.82 4.51 -5.95
C VAL A 65 8.37 5.92 -5.83
#